data_AF-B1XS86-F1
#
_entry.id   AF-B1XS86-F1
#
_cell.length_a   1.000
_cell.length_b   1.000
_cell.length_c   1.000
_cell.angle_alpha   90.00
_cell.angle_beta   90.00
_cell.angle_gamma   90.00
#
_symmetry.space_group_name_H-M   'P 1'
#
loop_
_entity.id
_entity.type
_entity.pdbx_description
1 polymer ?
#
loop_
_entity_poly.entity_id
_entity_poly.type
_entity_poly.pdbx_seq_one_letter_code
_entity_poly.pdbx_strand_id
1 'polypeptide(L)' 'MFYIGAPDIERLQNRSVIVFDDVMTSGATLNEIARVLKDNGVSRVINWVLLRAARPIERVQHV' A
#
# COMPACT_ATOMS: atom_id res chain seq x y z
N MET A 1 -7.87 7.08 5.47
CA MET A 1 -8.38 6.98 4.09
C MET A 1 -7.34 7.61 3.19
N PHE A 2 -6.87 6.89 2.16
CA PHE A 2 -5.90 7.41 1.19
C PHE A 2 -6.64 7.94 -0.06
N TYR A 3 -6.04 8.92 -0.74
CA TYR A 3 -6.57 9.46 -1.99
C TYR A 3 -5.43 9.91 -2.90
N ILE A 4 -5.73 10.06 -4.19
CA ILE A 4 -4.81 10.57 -5.21
C ILE A 4 -5.29 11.97 -5.57
N GLY A 5 -4.37 12.93 -5.64
CA GLY A 5 -4.68 14.27 -6.15
C GLY A 5 -5.11 14.21 -7.61
N ALA A 6 -6.19 14.92 -7.97
CA ALA A 6 -6.77 14.88 -9.30
C ALA A 6 -5.76 15.02 -10.47
N PRO A 7 -4.72 15.88 -10.41
CA PRO A 7 -3.73 16.01 -11.49
C PRO A 7 -2.92 14.73 -11.77
N ASP A 8 -2.77 13.85 -10.76
CA ASP A 8 -1.93 12.67 -10.88
C ASP A 8 -2.69 11.42 -11.33
N ILE A 9 -4.03 11.42 -11.27
CA ILE A 9 -4.87 10.28 -11.68
C ILE A 9 -4.62 9.92 -13.15
N GLU A 10 -4.54 10.92 -14.02
CA GLU A 10 -4.27 10.71 -15.45
C GLU A 10 -2.86 10.14 -15.68
N ARG A 11 -1.87 10.63 -14.94
CA ARG A 11 -0.47 10.20 -15.05
C ARG A 11 -0.26 8.74 -14.66
N LEU A 12 -1.10 8.24 -13.75
CA LEU A 12 -1.04 6.89 -13.20
C LEU A 12 -1.76 5.84 -14.06
N GLN A 13 -2.55 6.25 -15.06
CA GLN A 13 -3.28 5.33 -15.93
C GLN A 13 -2.35 4.31 -16.60
N ASN A 14 -2.71 3.03 -16.47
CA ASN A 14 -2.00 1.87 -17.00
C ASN A 14 -0.53 1.74 -16.57
N ARG A 15 -0.09 2.50 -15.57
CA ARG A 15 1.30 2.46 -15.09
C ARG A 15 1.54 1.31 -14.11
N SER A 16 2.81 0.90 -14.04
CA SER A 16 3.31 0.11 -12.91
C SER A 16 3.88 1.05 -11.87
N VAL A 17 3.45 0.92 -10.62
CA VAL A 17 3.82 1.80 -9.51
C VAL A 17 4.49 0.98 -8.42
N ILE A 18 5.58 1.51 -7.86
CA ILE A 18 6.20 1.00 -6.64
C ILE A 18 5.74 1.87 -5.47
N VAL A 19 5.20 1.23 -4.43
CA VAL A 19 4.97 1.87 -3.14
C VAL A 19 6.12 1.44 -2.23
N PHE A 20 6.92 2.41 -1.82
CA PHE A 20 8.08 2.17 -0.96
C PHE A 20 7.75 2.55 0.48
N ASP A 21 8.06 1.66 1.41
CA ASP A 21 7.88 1.86 2.85
C ASP A 21 9.07 1.26 3.61
N ASP A 22 9.39 1.76 4.80
CA ASP A 22 10.52 1.24 5.56
C ASP A 22 10.18 -0.12 6.21
N VAL A 23 9.02 -0.23 6.86
CA VAL A 23 8.62 -1.39 7.66
C VAL A 23 7.17 -1.79 7.39
N MET A 24 6.99 -3.02 6.93
CA MET A 24 5.67 -3.64 6.85
C MET A 24 5.38 -4.53 8.05
N THR A 25 4.28 -4.22 8.75
CA THR A 25 3.71 -5.10 9.79
C THR A 25 2.66 -6.04 9.20
N SER A 26 1.37 -5.78 9.39
CA SER A 26 0.26 -6.57 8.81
C SER A 26 0.09 -6.35 7.30
N GLY A 27 0.64 -5.26 6.76
CA GLY A 27 0.45 -4.84 5.37
C GLY A 27 -0.87 -4.09 5.12
N ALA A 28 -1.68 -3.82 6.15
CA ALA A 28 -2.97 -3.13 5.98
C ALA A 28 -2.83 -1.77 5.27
N THR A 29 -1.82 -0.97 5.65
CA THR A 29 -1.54 0.33 5.02
C THR A 29 -1.20 0.18 3.54
N LEU A 30 -0.26 -0.70 3.21
CA LEU A 30 0.16 -0.96 1.82
C LEU A 30 -0.97 -1.53 0.95
N ASN A 31 -1.84 -2.36 1.54
CA ASN A 31 -3.01 -2.91 0.84
C ASN A 31 -4.03 -1.81 0.52
N GLU A 32 -4.30 -0.89 1.44
CA GLU A 32 -5.22 0.22 1.20
C GLU A 32 -4.66 1.17 0.13
N ILE A 33 -3.36 1.48 0.17
CA ILE A 33 -2.70 2.28 -0.88
C ILE A 33 -2.79 1.57 -2.24
N ALA A 34 -2.48 0.26 -2.29
CA ALA A 34 -2.55 -0.52 -3.52
C ALA A 34 -3.97 -0.58 -4.10
N ARG A 35 -4.98 -0.67 -3.24
CA ARG A 35 -6.39 -0.60 -3.63
C ARG A 35 -6.72 0.76 -4.26
N VAL A 36 -6.41 1.86 -3.58
CA VAL A 36 -6.65 3.21 -4.11
C VAL A 36 -5.96 3.42 -5.46
N LEU A 37 -4.71 2.96 -5.61
CA LEU A 37 -3.99 3.05 -6.89
C LEU A 37 -4.67 2.24 -8.01
N LYS A 38 -5.06 0.99 -7.73
CA LYS A 38 -5.72 0.11 -8.72
C LYS A 38 -7.11 0.62 -9.10
N ASP A 39 -7.89 1.06 -8.13
CA ASP A 39 -9.22 1.65 -8.34
C ASP A 39 -9.15 2.91 -9.23
N ASN A 40 -7.97 3.53 -9.32
CA ASN A 40 -7.68 4.69 -10.16
C ASN A 40 -6.83 4.34 -11.40
N GLY A 41 -6.86 3.10 -11.88
CA GLY A 41 -6.33 2.74 -13.21
C GLY A 41 -4.85 2.35 -13.27
N VAL A 42 -4.17 2.20 -12.14
CA VAL A 42 -2.81 1.63 -12.10
C VAL A 42 -2.85 0.14 -12.48
N SER A 43 -2.04 -0.27 -13.45
CA SER A 43 -2.05 -1.65 -13.98
C SER A 43 -1.34 -2.65 -13.07
N ARG A 44 -0.34 -2.18 -12.32
CA ARG A 44 0.42 -3.01 -11.37
C ARG A 44 0.91 -2.17 -10.19
N VAL A 45 0.76 -2.72 -8.99
CA VAL A 45 1.34 -2.15 -7.77
C VAL A 45 2.32 -3.16 -7.19
N ILE A 46 3.55 -2.72 -6.90
CA ILE A 46 4.59 -3.51 -6.24
C ILE A 46 4.93 -2.81 -4.93
N ASN A 47 4.82 -3.52 -3.81
CA ASN A 47 5.20 -2.98 -2.51
C ASN A 47 6.67 -3.34 -2.23
N TRP A 48 7.51 -2.34 -2.03
CA TRP A 48 8.90 -2.50 -1.62
C TRP A 48 9.06 -2.05 -0.17
N VAL A 49 9.55 -2.97 0.64
CA VAL A 49 9.69 -2.78 2.09
C VAL A 49 11.08 -3.20 2.51
N LEU A 50 11.73 -2.41 3.39
CA LEU A 50 13.05 -2.77 3.90
C LEU A 50 12.93 -3.89 4.94
N LEU A 51 11.94 -3.80 5.82
CA LEU A 51 11.70 -4.77 6.89
C LEU A 51 10.26 -5.30 6.83
N ARG A 52 10.07 -6.58 7.16
CA ARG A 52 8.76 -7.22 7.29
C ARG A 52 8.65 -7.95 8.62
N ALA A 53 7.59 -7.68 9.37
CA ALA A 53 7.27 -8.44 10.58
C ALA A 53 6.99 -9.91 10.23
N ALA A 54 7.73 -10.82 10.86
CA ALA A 54 7.63 -12.27 10.60
C ALA A 54 6.34 -12.90 11.13
N ARG A 55 5.70 -12.27 12.11
CA ARG A 55 4.40 -12.65 12.68
C ARG A 55 3.54 -11.39 12.79
N PRO A 56 2.23 -11.46 12.49
CA PRO A 56 1.32 -10.39 12.89
C PRO A 56 1.48 -10.16 14.38
N ILE A 57 1.60 -8.91 14.81
CA ILE A 57 1.52 -8.58 16.22
C ILE A 57 0.05 -8.84 16.61
N GLU A 58 -0.24 -10.05 17.08
CA GLU A 58 -1.49 -10.31 17.77
C GLU A 58 -1.50 -9.41 18.99
N ARG A 59 -2.54 -8.56 19.12
CA ARG A 59 -2.76 -7.87 20.39
C ARG A 59 -2.98 -8.96 21.43
N VAL A 60 -1.99 -9.17 22.29
CA VAL A 60 -2.21 -9.87 23.54
C VAL A 60 -3.24 -9.02 24.29
N GLN A 61 -4.49 -9.49 24.33
CA GLN A 61 -5.48 -8.95 25.24
C GLN A 61 -5.02 -9.31 26.64
N HIS A 62 -4.28 -8.43 27.27
CA HIS A 62 -4.09 -8.48 28.71
C HIS A 62 -5.45 -8.15 29.33
N VAL A 63 -6.13 -9.21 29.78
CA VAL A 63 -7.17 -9.15 30.82
C VAL A 63 -6.51 -8.76 32.12
#